data_AF-A0AAU7HN98-F1
#
_entry.id   AF-A0AAU7HN98-F1
#
_cell.length_a   1.000
_cell.length_b   1.000
_cell.length_c   1.000
_cell.angle_alpha   90.00
_cell.angle_beta   90.00
_cell.angle_gamma   90.00
#
_symmetry.space_group_name_H-M   'P 1'
#
loop_
_entity.id
_entity.type
_entity.pdbx_description
1 polymer ?
#
loop_
_entity_poly.entity_id
_entity_poly.type
_entity_poly.pdbx_seq_one_letter_code
_entity_poly.pdbx_strand_id
1 'polypeptide(L)'
;MTNDTIQSLLLSFEDNYHLPLLQEVNKTYITVTPESLLNAVRHTEQAITALEHLQTSVARLVERDGSTITADQAWRVANTLEELACSLQYITLELGELAVSIAEKYAVSEGE
;
A
#
# COMPACT_ATOMS: atom_id res chain seq x y z
N MET A 1 9.15 0.04 -24.68
CA MET A 1 9.85 -0.98 -23.88
C MET A 1 10.08 -0.53 -22.44
N THR A 2 10.81 0.56 -22.14
CA THR A 2 11.01 0.98 -20.74
C THR A 2 9.69 1.26 -20.01
N ASN A 3 8.79 2.02 -20.65
CA ASN A 3 7.47 2.28 -20.09
C ASN A 3 6.67 0.99 -19.86
N ASP A 4 6.67 0.05 -20.82
CA ASP A 4 5.91 -1.20 -20.71
C ASP A 4 6.39 -2.08 -19.53
N THR A 5 7.70 -2.09 -19.27
CA THR A 5 8.27 -2.74 -18.07
C THR A 5 7.82 -2.06 -16.80
N ILE A 6 7.84 -0.73 -16.73
CA ILE A 6 7.37 0.02 -15.56
C ILE A 6 5.88 -0.23 -15.32
N GLN A 7 5.04 -0.20 -16.35
CA GLN A 7 3.61 -0.49 -16.23
C GLN A 7 3.36 -1.92 -15.74
N SER A 8 4.15 -2.89 -16.21
CA SER A 8 4.07 -4.27 -15.72
C SER A 8 4.46 -4.39 -14.24
N LEU A 9 5.46 -3.62 -13.78
CA LEU A 9 5.83 -3.57 -12.35
C LEU A 9 4.74 -2.92 -11.49
N LEU A 10 4.12 -1.85 -11.97
CA LEU A 10 2.99 -1.18 -11.30
C LEU A 10 1.80 -2.13 -11.16
N LEU A 11 1.40 -2.80 -12.25
CA LEU A 11 0.32 -3.80 -12.21
C LEU A 11 0.63 -4.96 -11.27
N SER A 12 1.87 -5.45 -11.28
CA SER A 12 2.30 -6.50 -10.35
C SER A 12 2.22 -6.03 -8.90
N PHE A 13 2.53 -4.77 -8.60
CA PHE A 13 2.37 -4.23 -7.25
C PHE A 13 0.90 -4.16 -6.83
N GLU A 14 0.03 -3.67 -7.72
CA GLU A 14 -1.41 -3.60 -7.49
C GLU A 14 -1.99 -4.97 -7.18
N ASP A 15 -1.71 -5.96 -8.03
CA ASP A 15 -2.28 -7.31 -7.93
C ASP A 15 -1.77 -8.08 -6.70
N ASN A 16 -0.49 -7.91 -6.34
CA ASN A 16 0.15 -8.73 -5.31
C ASN A 16 0.18 -8.10 -3.91
N TYR A 17 0.06 -6.77 -3.81
CA TYR A 17 0.21 -6.06 -2.54
C TYR A 17 -0.98 -5.15 -2.23
N HIS A 18 -1.33 -4.25 -3.15
CA HIS A 18 -2.33 -3.22 -2.85
C HIS A 18 -3.75 -3.78 -2.79
N LEU A 19 -4.19 -4.54 -3.80
CA LEU A 19 -5.53 -5.14 -3.81
C LEU A 19 -5.73 -6.14 -2.65
N PRO A 20 -4.80 -7.07 -2.36
CA PRO A 20 -4.92 -7.95 -1.19
C PRO A 20 -4.97 -7.18 0.13
N LEU A 21 -4.19 -6.10 0.28
CA LEU A 21 -4.26 -5.23 1.45
C LEU A 21 -5.65 -4.63 1.62
N LEU A 22 -6.23 -4.04 0.57
CA LEU A 22 -7.57 -3.44 0.62
C LEU A 22 -8.64 -4.48 1.04
N GLN A 23 -8.49 -5.73 0.62
CA GLN A 23 -9.37 -6.83 1.03
C GLN A 23 -9.26 -7.15 2.53
N GLU A 24 -8.05 -7.20 3.08
CA GLU A 24 -7.83 -7.42 4.51
C GLU A 24 -8.29 -6.23 5.36
N VAL A 25 -8.11 -4.99 4.90
CA VAL A 25 -8.65 -3.79 5.55
C VAL A 25 -10.18 -3.86 5.61
N ASN A 26 -10.84 -4.15 4.49
CA ASN A 26 -12.30 -4.29 4.46
C ASN A 26 -12.80 -5.40 5.40
N LYS A 27 -12.14 -6.56 5.41
CA LYS A 27 -12.43 -7.65 6.35
C LYS A 27 -12.24 -7.23 7.81
N THR A 28 -11.24 -6.41 8.10
CA THR A 28 -11.00 -5.86 9.44
C THR A 28 -12.15 -4.95 9.88
N TYR A 29 -12.66 -4.09 9.00
CA TYR A 29 -13.84 -3.26 9.30
C TYR A 29 -15.12 -4.07 9.53
N ILE A 30 -15.24 -5.25 8.92
CA ILE A 30 -16.38 -6.15 9.13
C ILE A 30 -16.27 -6.89 10.47
N THR A 31 -15.08 -7.37 10.82
CA THR A 31 -14.88 -8.28 11.95
C THR A 31 -14.53 -7.56 13.25
N VAL A 32 -13.79 -6.45 13.17
CA VAL A 32 -13.41 -5.56 14.28
C VAL A 32 -12.78 -6.33 15.44
N THR A 33 -11.83 -7.22 15.12
CA THR A 33 -11.08 -8.00 16.12
C THR A 33 -9.60 -7.64 16.12
N PRO A 34 -8.88 -7.80 17.25
CA PRO A 34 -7.43 -7.57 17.31
C PRO A 34 -6.65 -8.41 16.29
N GLU A 35 -7.08 -9.65 16.03
CA GLU A 35 -6.44 -10.54 15.05
C GLU A 35 -6.61 -10.04 13.62
N SER A 36 -7.83 -9.61 13.25
CA SER A 36 -8.08 -9.03 11.92
C SER A 36 -7.24 -7.77 11.70
N LEU A 37 -7.18 -6.89 12.71
CA LEU A 37 -6.38 -5.67 12.69
C LEU A 37 -4.89 -5.97 12.52
N LEU A 38 -4.34 -6.93 13.29
CA LEU A 38 -2.94 -7.32 13.17
C LEU A 38 -2.61 -7.85 11.77
N ASN A 39 -3.53 -8.59 11.14
CA ASN A 39 -3.34 -9.07 9.77
C ASN A 39 -3.35 -7.93 8.76
N ALA A 40 -4.27 -6.96 8.86
CA ALA A 40 -4.29 -5.79 7.98
C ALA A 40 -3.02 -4.91 8.15
N VAL A 41 -2.55 -4.71 9.39
CA VAL A 41 -1.30 -3.99 9.67
C VAL A 41 -0.10 -4.69 9.01
N ARG A 42 0.02 -6.02 9.13
CA ARG A 42 1.10 -6.78 8.49
C ARG A 42 1.09 -6.65 6.97
N HIS A 43 -0.09 -6.72 6.34
CA HIS A 43 -0.21 -6.50 4.89
C HIS A 43 0.17 -5.07 4.51
N THR A 44 -0.15 -4.09 5.37
CA THR A 44 0.21 -2.68 5.14
C THR A 44 1.73 -2.50 5.16
N GLU A 45 2.42 -3.08 6.15
CA GLU A 45 3.89 -3.06 6.23
C GLU A 45 4.56 -3.74 5.01
N GLN A 46 4.01 -4.87 4.57
CA GLN A 46 4.47 -5.56 3.36
C GLN A 46 4.28 -4.70 2.11
N ALA A 47 3.12 -4.05 1.95
CA ALA A 47 2.84 -3.18 0.82
C ALA A 47 3.74 -1.93 0.82
N ILE A 48 4.02 -1.33 1.98
CA ILE A 48 4.96 -0.19 2.10
C ILE A 48 6.36 -0.62 1.64
N THR A 49 6.87 -1.74 2.17
CA THR A 49 8.19 -2.27 1.79
C THR A 49 8.27 -2.57 0.29
N ALA A 50 7.21 -3.17 -0.28
CA ALA A 50 7.13 -3.45 -1.70
C ALA A 50 7.08 -2.17 -2.54
N LEU A 51 6.41 -1.11 -2.06
CA LEU A 51 6.33 0.18 -2.75
C LEU A 51 7.69 0.87 -2.79
N GLU A 52 8.46 0.84 -1.70
CA GLU A 52 9.83 1.38 -1.66
C GLU A 52 10.74 0.69 -2.69
N HIS A 53 10.62 -0.64 -2.79
CA HIS A 53 11.35 -1.41 -3.79
C HIS A 53 10.89 -1.10 -5.23
N LEU A 54 9.59 -0.92 -5.44
CA LEU A 54 9.04 -0.52 -6.73
C LEU A 54 9.56 0.86 -7.14
N GLN A 55 9.45 1.86 -6.27
CA GLN A 55 9.94 3.22 -6.52
C GLN A 55 11.42 3.23 -6.88
N THR A 56 12.25 2.48 -6.14
CA THR A 56 13.68 2.31 -6.43
C THR A 56 13.91 1.68 -7.81
N SER A 57 13.13 0.65 -8.15
CA SER A 57 13.27 -0.06 -9.43
C SER A 57 12.84 0.82 -10.61
N VAL A 58 11.77 1.60 -10.44
CA VAL A 58 11.29 2.56 -11.43
C VAL A 58 12.31 3.67 -11.65
N ALA A 59 12.86 4.27 -10.58
CA ALA A 59 13.89 5.30 -10.69
C ALA A 59 15.09 4.80 -11.51
N ARG A 60 15.59 3.59 -11.20
CA ARG A 60 16.67 2.95 -11.95
C ARG A 60 16.32 2.73 -13.43
N LEU A 61 15.09 2.35 -13.76
CA LEU A 61 14.66 2.16 -15.16
C LEU A 61 14.56 3.47 -15.92
N VAL A 62 14.11 4.53 -15.26
CA VAL A 62 13.99 5.88 -15.83
C VAL A 62 15.37 6.47 -16.12
N GLU A 63 16.29 6.37 -15.17
CA GLU A 63 17.65 6.95 -15.24
C GLU A 63 18.65 6.12 -16.05
N ARG A 64 18.31 4.89 -16.42
CA ARG A 64 19.20 3.99 -17.16
C ARG A 64 19.58 4.56 -18.53
N ASP A 65 20.86 4.49 -18.89
CA ASP A 65 21.32 4.73 -20.25
C ASP A 65 20.52 3.92 -21.28
N GLY A 66 20.02 4.59 -22.32
CA GLY A 66 19.14 3.98 -23.33
C GLY A 66 17.68 3.81 -22.87
N SER A 67 17.26 4.45 -21.78
CA SER A 67 15.85 4.59 -21.45
C SER A 67 15.10 5.30 -22.58
N THR A 68 13.92 4.76 -22.92
CA THR A 68 13.06 5.28 -23.99
C THR A 68 11.81 5.97 -23.44
N ILE A 69 11.76 6.22 -22.12
CA ILE A 69 10.62 6.86 -21.47
C ILE A 69 10.57 8.35 -21.84
N THR A 70 9.38 8.85 -22.16
CA THR A 70 9.17 10.28 -22.39
C THR A 70 8.93 11.03 -21.07
N ALA A 71 9.08 12.35 -21.07
CA ALA A 71 8.79 13.17 -19.90
C ALA A 71 7.33 13.03 -19.42
N ASP A 72 6.36 12.98 -20.35
CA ASP A 72 4.94 12.75 -20.01
C ASP A 72 4.72 11.39 -19.35
N GLN A 73 5.36 10.33 -19.87
CA GLN A 73 5.27 9.00 -19.28
C GLN A 73 5.90 8.96 -17.88
N ALA A 74 7.09 9.58 -17.70
CA ALA A 74 7.74 9.67 -16.41
C ALA A 74 6.88 10.43 -15.38
N TRP A 75 6.24 11.52 -15.80
CA TRP A 75 5.32 12.27 -14.95
C TRP A 75 4.11 11.44 -14.51
N ARG A 76 3.48 10.70 -15.44
CA ARG A 76 2.35 9.81 -15.11
C ARG A 76 2.75 8.72 -14.12
N VAL A 77 3.91 8.09 -14.34
CA VAL A 77 4.45 7.06 -13.44
C VAL A 77 4.69 7.63 -12.05
N ALA A 78 5.29 8.82 -11.94
CA ALA A 78 5.48 9.50 -10.66
C ALA A 78 4.16 9.77 -9.96
N ASN A 79 3.13 10.23 -10.68
CA ASN A 79 1.80 10.46 -10.12
C ASN A 79 1.16 9.17 -9.60
N THR A 80 1.25 8.06 -10.34
CA THR A 80 0.72 6.76 -9.87
C THR A 80 1.44 6.27 -8.61
N LEU A 81 2.76 6.43 -8.53
CA LEU A 81 3.53 6.05 -7.33
C LEU A 81 3.15 6.92 -6.12
N GLU A 82 2.87 8.20 -6.33
CA GLU A 82 2.39 9.12 -5.29
C GLU A 82 0.98 8.74 -4.82
N GLU A 83 0.07 8.41 -5.73
CA GLU A 83 -1.28 7.94 -5.41
C GLU A 83 -1.24 6.65 -4.56
N LEU A 84 -0.38 5.70 -4.91
CA LEU A 84 -0.15 4.49 -4.13
C LEU A 84 0.42 4.81 -2.74
N ALA A 85 1.41 5.70 -2.65
CA ALA A 85 1.98 6.11 -1.36
C ALA A 85 0.93 6.79 -0.47
N CYS A 86 0.08 7.64 -1.04
CA CYS A 86 -1.02 8.29 -0.33
C CYS A 86 -2.03 7.26 0.16
N SER A 87 -2.42 6.29 -0.67
CA SER A 87 -3.32 5.20 -0.27
C SER A 87 -2.82 4.47 0.98
N LEU A 88 -1.54 4.07 1.00
CA LEU A 88 -0.94 3.38 2.14
C LEU A 88 -0.87 4.25 3.41
N GLN A 89 -0.64 5.56 3.27
CA GLN A 89 -0.67 6.50 4.39
C GLN A 89 -2.08 6.61 5.00
N TYR A 90 -3.11 6.71 4.16
CA TYR A 90 -4.51 6.74 4.63
C TYR A 90 -4.91 5.44 5.31
N ILE A 91 -4.57 4.29 4.73
CA ILE A 91 -4.82 2.97 5.35
C ILE A 91 -4.14 2.88 6.72
N THR A 92 -2.89 3.35 6.83
CA THR A 92 -2.16 3.33 8.11
C THR A 92 -2.88 4.17 9.18
N LEU A 93 -3.38 5.34 8.81
CA LEU A 93 -4.16 6.19 9.72
C LEU A 93 -5.46 5.51 10.15
N GLU A 94 -6.24 5.01 9.19
CA GLU A 94 -7.51 4.32 9.38
C GLU A 94 -7.38 3.10 10.32
N LEU A 95 -6.36 2.27 10.11
CA LEU A 95 -6.08 1.14 10.98
C LEU A 95 -5.66 1.59 12.40
N GLY A 96 -4.96 2.71 12.52
CA GLY A 96 -4.61 3.30 13.82
C GLY A 96 -5.85 3.75 14.61
N GLU A 97 -6.79 4.42 13.95
CA GLU A 97 -8.06 4.83 14.56
C GLU A 97 -8.91 3.61 14.97
N LEU A 98 -8.92 2.57 14.13
CA LEU A 98 -9.61 1.32 14.44
C LEU A 98 -8.96 0.59 15.62
N ALA A 99 -7.64 0.64 15.76
CA ALA A 99 -6.92 0.09 16.89
C ALA A 99 -7.36 0.71 18.22
N VAL A 100 -7.52 2.03 18.26
CA VAL A 100 -8.03 2.76 19.43
C VAL A 100 -9.45 2.30 19.75
N SER A 101 -10.32 2.25 18.73
CA SER A 101 -11.73 1.83 18.91
C SER A 101 -11.85 0.40 19.46
N ILE A 102 -11.02 -0.53 18.97
CA ILE A 102 -10.95 -1.90 19.49
C ILE A 102 -10.47 -1.87 20.94
N ALA A 103 -9.37 -1.17 21.26
CA ALA A 103 -8.83 -1.10 22.60
C ALA A 103 -9.85 -0.56 23.63
N GLU A 104 -10.58 0.50 23.29
CA GLU A 104 -11.64 1.06 24.14
C GLU A 104 -12.75 0.03 24.44
N LYS A 105 -13.20 -0.72 23.43
CA LYS A 105 -14.22 -1.76 23.60
C LYS A 105 -13.77 -2.85 24.57
N TYR A 106 -12.53 -3.31 24.46
CA TYR A 106 -12.00 -4.35 25.35
C TYR A 106 -11.73 -3.83 26.77
N ALA A 107 -11.25 -2.59 26.92
CA ALA A 107 -11.04 -1.97 28.23
C ALA A 107 -12.35 -1.83 29.03
N VAL A 108 -13.47 -1.49 28.37
CA VAL A 108 -14.79 -1.43 29.01
C VAL A 108 -15.25 -2.83 29.43
N SER A 109 -14.99 -3.87 28.64
CA SER A 109 -15.43 -5.24 28.95
C SER A 109 -14.69 -5.90 30.12
N GLU A 110 -13.51 -5.42 30.51
CA GLU A 110 -12.78 -5.92 31.70
C GLU A 110 -13.14 -5.17 33.00
N GLY A 111 -13.88 -4.06 32.89
CA GLY A 111 -14.30 -3.23 34.02
C GLY A 111 -15.69 -3.55 34.59
N GLU A 112 -16.46 -4.43 33.93
CA GLU A 112 -17.76 -4.97 34.38
C GLU A 112 -17.59 -6.32 35.08
#